data_AF-A0A073K2S5-F1
#
_entry.id   AF-A0A073K2S5-F1
#
_cell.length_a   1.000
_cell.length_b   1.000
_cell.length_c   1.000
_cell.angle_alpha   90.00
_cell.angle_beta   90.00
_cell.angle_gamma   90.00
#
_symmetry.space_group_name_H-M   'P 1'
#
loop_
_entity.id
_entity.type
_entity.pdbx_description
1 polymer ?
#
loop_
_entity_poly.entity_id
_entity_poly.type
_entity_poly.pdbx_seq_one_letter_code
_entity_poly.pdbx_strand_id
1 'polypeptide(L)'
;MEIILVQPTDKSYRLNKALNSDFWELVNDSDEYDSYITFKRLDAFFCDYDIFRSFAEAEKFLDDIDMGDTYKKRMRKELDKIKDDVRIFNWAVA
;
A
#
# COMPACT_ATOMS: atom_id res chain seq x y z
N MET A 1 -8.31 -3.39 -9.43
CA MET A 1 -7.85 -2.87 -8.12
C MET A 1 -6.35 -3.05 -8.08
N GLU A 2 -5.63 -2.02 -7.64
CA GLU A 2 -4.17 -2.04 -7.47
C GLU A 2 -3.82 -2.01 -5.98
N ILE A 3 -2.71 -2.65 -5.64
CA ILE A 3 -2.13 -2.64 -4.30
C ILE A 3 -0.90 -1.74 -4.37
N ILE A 4 -0.82 -0.75 -3.50
CA ILE A 4 0.31 0.18 -3.49
C ILE A 4 1.07 0.07 -2.17
N LEU A 5 2.40 -0.03 -2.26
CA LEU A 5 3.29 0.17 -1.12
C LEU A 5 3.64 1.65 -1.07
N VAL A 6 3.22 2.34 -0.02
CA VAL A 6 3.51 3.76 0.18
C VAL A 6 4.69 3.91 1.12
N GLN A 7 5.66 4.72 0.72
CA GLN A 7 6.92 4.95 1.44
C GLN A 7 7.08 6.45 1.73
N PRO A 8 6.76 6.91 2.95
CA PRO A 8 6.94 8.30 3.33
C PRO A 8 8.42 8.73 3.25
N THR A 9 8.70 9.84 2.57
CA THR A 9 10.07 10.40 2.55
C THR A 9 10.39 11.20 3.82
N ASP A 10 11.66 11.58 3.99
CA ASP A 10 12.08 12.53 5.04
C ASP A 10 11.31 13.86 5.02
N LYS A 11 10.81 14.26 3.85
CA LYS A 11 9.98 15.47 3.72
C LYS A 11 8.56 15.19 4.21
N SER A 12 8.00 14.03 3.88
CA SER A 12 6.73 13.56 4.42
C SER A 12 6.72 13.57 5.95
N TYR A 13 7.72 12.93 6.56
CA TYR A 13 7.85 12.82 8.02
C TYR A 13 7.91 14.19 8.73
N ARG A 14 8.64 15.15 8.14
CA ARG A 14 8.77 16.50 8.69
C ARG A 14 7.45 17.28 8.68
N LEU A 15 6.61 17.04 7.68
CA LEU A 15 5.34 17.76 7.51
C LEU A 15 4.16 17.03 8.17
N ASN A 16 4.24 15.71 8.27
CA ASN A 16 3.22 14.87 8.86
C ASN A 16 3.86 13.71 9.64
N LYS A 17 4.05 13.92 10.95
CA LYS A 17 4.66 12.91 11.84
C LYS A 17 3.88 11.59 11.91
N ALA A 18 2.62 11.56 11.51
CA ALA A 18 1.83 10.33 11.45
C ALA A 18 2.24 9.43 10.28
N LEU A 19 2.85 10.00 9.22
CA LEU A 19 3.43 9.28 8.08
C LEU A 19 4.91 9.01 8.36
N ASN A 20 5.18 8.02 9.22
CA ASN A 20 6.53 7.69 9.69
C ASN A 20 6.99 6.27 9.36
N SER A 21 6.17 5.50 8.66
CA SER A 21 6.46 4.12 8.29
C SER A 21 5.75 3.76 7.01
N ASP A 22 6.35 2.83 6.25
CA ASP A 22 5.75 2.30 5.04
C ASP A 22 4.42 1.60 5.37
N PHE A 23 3.47 1.66 4.45
CA PHE A 23 2.17 1.01 4.61
C PHE A 23 1.60 0.61 3.26
N TRP A 24 0.65 -0.32 3.28
CA TRP A 24 -0.11 -0.72 2.11
C TRP A 24 -1.39 0.09 1.98
N GLU A 25 -1.74 0.47 0.76
CA GLU A 25 -3.03 1.08 0.42
C GLU A 25 -3.63 0.38 -0.82
N LEU A 26 -4.95 0.39 -0.94
CA LEU A 26 -5.67 -0.15 -2.09
C LEU A 26 -6.19 1.00 -2.94
N VAL A 27 -6.04 0.87 -4.25
CA VAL A 27 -6.56 1.84 -5.22
C VAL A 27 -7.53 1.14 -6.16
N ASN A 28 -8.71 1.73 -6.33
CA ASN A 28 -9.67 1.22 -7.28
C ASN A 28 -9.37 1.74 -8.70
N ASP A 29 -8.62 0.96 -9.47
CA ASP A 29 -8.30 1.25 -10.89
C ASP A 29 -9.54 1.40 -11.81
N SER A 30 -10.71 0.92 -11.39
CA SER A 30 -11.95 1.10 -12.14
C SER A 30 -12.60 2.47 -11.92
N ASP A 31 -12.18 3.19 -10.88
CA ASP A 31 -12.60 4.56 -10.59
C ASP A 31 -11.41 5.51 -10.82
N GLU A 32 -11.36 6.10 -12.02
CA GLU A 32 -10.29 7.03 -12.42
C GLU A 32 -10.20 8.25 -11.50
N TYR A 33 -11.33 8.71 -10.94
CA TYR A 33 -11.35 9.87 -10.07
C TYR A 33 -10.77 9.55 -8.68
N ASP A 34 -11.18 8.42 -8.09
CA ASP A 34 -10.65 7.95 -6.81
C ASP A 34 -9.14 7.65 -6.88
N SER A 35 -8.73 7.00 -7.97
CA SER A 35 -7.31 6.76 -8.26
C SER A 35 -6.53 8.07 -8.38
N TYR A 36 -7.04 9.03 -9.15
CA TYR A 36 -6.40 10.34 -9.30
C TYR A 36 -6.25 11.09 -7.97
N ILE A 37 -7.31 11.12 -7.15
CA ILE A 37 -7.28 11.78 -5.84
C ILE A 37 -6.26 11.10 -4.91
N THR A 38 -6.20 9.76 -4.93
CA THR A 38 -5.25 9.01 -4.10
C THR A 38 -3.80 9.37 -4.47
N PHE A 39 -3.42 9.28 -5.74
CA PHE A 39 -2.06 9.63 -6.16
C PHE A 39 -1.73 11.11 -5.91
N LYS A 40 -2.66 12.03 -6.15
CA LYS A 40 -2.46 13.46 -5.81
C LYS A 40 -2.21 13.69 -4.34
N ARG A 41 -2.86 12.91 -3.47
CA ARG A 41 -2.67 12.99 -2.03
C ARG A 41 -1.28 12.48 -1.64
N LEU A 42 -0.83 11.37 -2.22
CA LEU A 42 0.50 10.81 -1.98
C LEU A 42 1.60 11.78 -2.43
N ASP A 43 1.45 12.39 -3.61
CA ASP A 43 2.34 13.44 -4.12
C ASP A 43 2.42 14.64 -3.16
N ALA A 44 1.27 15.11 -2.68
CA ALA A 44 1.19 16.24 -1.76
C ALA A 44 1.86 15.95 -0.41
N PHE A 45 1.85 14.68 0.01
CA PHE A 45 2.54 14.23 1.22
C PHE A 45 3.99 13.82 0.99
N PHE A 46 4.53 13.95 -0.23
CA PHE A 46 5.90 13.56 -0.56
C PHE A 46 6.17 12.09 -0.21
N CYS A 47 5.25 11.20 -0.57
CA CYS A 47 5.47 9.76 -0.46
C CYS A 47 5.95 9.20 -1.80
N ASP A 48 6.92 8.29 -1.76
CA ASP A 48 7.22 7.41 -2.88
C ASP A 48 6.25 6.22 -2.83
N TYR A 49 6.07 5.52 -3.95
CA TYR A 49 5.20 4.35 -3.99
C TYR A 49 5.56 3.36 -5.09
N ASP A 50 5.33 2.07 -4.81
CA ASP A 50 5.37 0.97 -5.76
C ASP A 50 3.97 0.41 -5.99
N ILE A 51 3.61 0.12 -7.25
CA ILE A 51 2.29 -0.37 -7.65
C ILE A 51 2.38 -1.86 -8.01
N PHE A 52 1.49 -2.66 -7.45
CA PHE A 52 1.36 -4.09 -7.68
C PHE A 52 -0.04 -4.43 -8.19
N ARG A 53 -0.13 -5.28 -9.21
CA ARG A 53 -1.40 -5.69 -9.83
C ARG A 53 -2.05 -6.88 -9.14
N SER A 54 -1.34 -7.52 -8.21
CA SER A 54 -1.86 -8.65 -7.44
C SER A 54 -1.15 -8.81 -6.10
N PHE A 55 -1.82 -9.48 -5.15
CA PHE A 55 -1.21 -9.86 -3.87
C PHE A 55 0.04 -10.72 -4.07
N ALA A 56 0.05 -11.58 -5.09
CA ALA A 56 1.21 -12.43 -5.39
C ALA A 56 2.44 -11.60 -5.83
N GLU A 57 2.23 -10.52 -6.59
CA GLU A 57 3.32 -9.61 -6.96
C GLU A 57 3.87 -8.86 -5.73
N ALA A 58 2.98 -8.37 -4.86
CA ALA A 58 3.38 -7.69 -3.62
C ALA A 58 4.10 -8.63 -2.63
N GLU A 59 3.61 -9.87 -2.48
CA GLU A 59 4.25 -10.90 -1.65
C GLU A 59 5.66 -11.23 -2.18
N LYS A 60 5.80 -11.41 -3.50
CA LYS A 60 7.11 -11.66 -4.14
C LYS A 60 8.07 -10.49 -3.94
N PHE A 61 7.59 -9.25 -4.07
CA PHE A 61 8.41 -8.08 -3.79
C PHE A 61 8.98 -8.11 -2.36
N LEU A 62 8.16 -8.42 -1.35
CA LEU A 62 8.63 -8.55 0.03
C LEU A 62 9.68 -9.65 0.22
N ASP A 63 9.63 -10.71 -0.59
CA ASP A 63 10.63 -11.78 -0.59
C ASP A 63 11.97 -11.26 -1.14
N ASP A 64 11.90 -10.52 -2.25
CA ASP A 64 13.05 -10.08 -3.05
C ASP A 64 13.79 -8.86 -2.45
N ILE A 65 13.12 -7.99 -1.67
CA ILE A 65 13.78 -6.81 -1.08
C ILE A 65 14.82 -7.16 0.00
N ASP A 66 15.90 -6.38 0.05
CA ASP A 66 16.92 -6.49 1.11
C ASP A 66 16.51 -5.68 2.36
N MET A 67 15.51 -6.22 3.07
CA MET A 67 15.00 -5.66 4.33
C MET A 67 15.03 -6.71 5.43
N GLY A 68 15.15 -6.26 6.68
CA GLY A 68 15.18 -7.17 7.83
C GLY A 68 13.86 -7.94 8.05
N ASP A 69 13.95 -9.12 8.65
CA ASP A 69 12.82 -10.04 8.89
C ASP A 69 11.64 -9.37 9.61
N THR A 70 11.93 -8.48 10.57
CA THR A 70 10.90 -7.74 11.31
C THR A 70 10.06 -6.86 10.38
N TYR A 71 10.69 -6.18 9.43
CA TYR A 71 9.99 -5.35 8.43
C TYR A 71 9.12 -6.24 7.55
N LYS A 72 9.71 -7.29 6.95
CA LYS A 72 9.00 -8.22 6.07
C LYS A 72 7.78 -8.85 6.76
N LYS A 73 7.93 -9.27 8.02
CA LYS A 73 6.84 -9.83 8.83
C LYS A 73 5.72 -8.84 9.09
N ARG A 74 6.04 -7.56 9.37
CA ARG A 74 5.03 -6.51 9.54
C ARG A 74 4.27 -6.28 8.24
N MET A 75 5.00 -6.06 7.13
CA MET A 75 4.39 -5.77 5.83
C MET A 75 3.51 -6.92 5.35
N ARG A 76 3.93 -8.18 5.53
CA ARG A 76 3.07 -9.34 5.21
C ARG A 76 1.80 -9.35 6.04
N LYS A 77 1.89 -9.09 7.35
CA LYS A 77 0.70 -9.05 8.22
C LYS A 77 -0.30 -7.97 7.81
N GLU A 78 0.19 -6.81 7.37
CA GLU A 78 -0.68 -5.75 6.83
C GLU A 78 -1.32 -6.16 5.50
N LEU A 79 -0.53 -6.76 4.61
CA LEU A 79 -1.01 -7.26 3.31
C LEU A 79 -2.07 -8.37 3.46
N ASP A 80 -1.87 -9.29 4.41
CA ASP A 80 -2.83 -10.36 4.73
C ASP A 80 -4.18 -9.80 5.22
N LYS A 81 -4.17 -8.73 6.04
CA LYS A 81 -5.40 -8.07 6.49
C LYS A 81 -6.17 -7.47 5.32
N ILE A 82 -5.46 -6.78 4.41
CA ILE A 82 -6.06 -6.18 3.22
C ILE A 82 -6.69 -7.27 2.33
N LYS A 83 -5.99 -8.39 2.16
CA LYS A 83 -6.49 -9.56 1.41
C LYS A 83 -7.76 -10.15 2.02
N ASP A 84 -7.80 -10.29 3.35
CA ASP A 84 -8.98 -10.75 4.07
C ASP A 84 -10.15 -9.76 3.95
N ASP A 85 -9.91 -8.46 4.08
CA ASP A 85 -10.94 -7.41 3.94
C ASP A 85 -11.55 -7.44 2.53
N VAL A 86 -10.73 -7.47 1.49
CA VAL A 86 -11.19 -7.60 0.09
C VAL A 86 -12.01 -8.87 -0.12
N ARG A 87 -11.60 -9.99 0.47
CA ARG A 87 -12.35 -11.25 0.38
C ARG A 87 -13.73 -11.13 1.05
N ILE A 88 -13.81 -10.49 2.21
CA ILE A 88 -15.08 -10.26 2.93
C ILE A 88 -16.00 -9.37 2.10
N PHE A 89 -15.49 -8.26 1.53
CA PHE A 89 -16.27 -7.39 0.65
C PHE A 89 -16.80 -8.14 -0.58
N ASN A 90 -15.96 -8.92 -1.25
CA ASN A 90 -16.38 -9.73 -2.40
C ASN A 90 -17.43 -10.79 -2.03
N TRP A 91 -17.40 -11.31 -0.79
CA TRP A 91 -18.39 -12.27 -0.30
C TRP A 91 -19.71 -11.61 0.12
N ALA A 92 -19.68 -10.36 0.60
CA ALA A 92 -20.87 -9.62 1.00
C ALA A 92 -21.66 -9.03 -0.20
N VAL A 93 -21.02 -8.93 -1.36
CA VAL A 93 -21.60 -8.37 -2.60
C VAL A 93 -22.05 -9.46 -3.59
N ALA A 94 -21.68 -10.73 -3.36
CA ALA A 94 -22.07 -11.90 -4.15
C ALA A 94 -23.37 -12.55 -3.66
#